data_AF-A0A3N4I0Q9-F1
#
_entry.id   AF-A0A3N4I0Q9-F1
#
_cell.length_a   1.000
_cell.length_b   1.000
_cell.length_c   1.000
_cell.angle_alpha   90.00
_cell.angle_beta   90.00
_cell.angle_gamma   90.00
#
_symmetry.space_group_name_H-M   'P 1'
#
loop_
_entity.id
_entity.type
_entity.pdbx_description
1 polymer ?
#
loop_
_entity_poly.entity_id
_entity_poly.type
_entity_poly.pdbx_seq_one_letter_code
_entity_poly.pdbx_strand_id
1 'polypeptide(L)'
;MSTNSRGVEETDYVSQLATYFTEDPLFARLEQQPERFEVGRLIDSIVLIGHEERYKIAGRPWRPYVVALRQTAAEYILFFFQELYPYLKSPTTKNRTCEMESLLSTITSGYVRIQYTCVWLYTISEVDASTHERWEAGLMRIEQVGLIKQIIKAAMDEARAIIRLGGGVEELTEAGWSTRHLLAFVTSNRFRSERLEILLLRCLGHDDINWKVVDGVRRATRMHDISVINEKLQHRNGFQIDIYGNSIRYSHWRYLYPSTTWSVDSEDGYGSD
;
A
#
# COMPACT_ATOMS: atom_id res chain seq x y z
N MET A 1 10.90 -12.58 -38.37
CA MET A 1 9.64 -12.09 -37.79
C MET A 1 9.95 -10.80 -37.05
N SER A 2 9.66 -9.66 -37.68
CA SER A 2 9.88 -8.33 -37.09
C SER A 2 8.64 -7.97 -36.28
N THR A 3 8.73 -7.98 -34.95
CA THR A 3 7.63 -7.56 -34.07
C THR A 3 7.48 -6.06 -34.20
N ASN A 4 6.39 -5.66 -34.84
CA ASN A 4 5.97 -4.28 -35.03
C ASN A 4 5.50 -3.73 -33.66
N SER A 5 6.46 -3.29 -32.82
CA SER A 5 6.16 -2.58 -31.58
C SER A 5 5.62 -1.21 -31.95
N ARG A 6 4.29 -1.09 -32.06
CA ARG A 6 3.63 0.21 -32.00
C ARG A 6 4.09 0.87 -30.71
N GLY A 7 4.94 1.90 -30.83
CA GLY A 7 5.40 2.73 -29.73
C GLY A 7 4.18 3.43 -29.15
N VAL A 8 3.55 2.79 -28.17
CA VAL A 8 2.74 3.52 -27.20
C VAL A 8 3.75 4.41 -26.48
N GLU A 9 3.63 5.72 -26.63
CA GLU A 9 4.41 6.66 -25.83
C GLU A 9 4.14 6.32 -24.36
N GLU A 10 5.12 5.66 -23.73
CA GLU A 10 5.05 5.30 -22.33
C GLU A 10 4.97 6.61 -21.56
N THR A 11 3.83 6.84 -20.91
CA THR A 11 3.55 8.09 -20.20
C THR A 11 4.63 8.29 -19.15
N ASP A 12 5.38 9.39 -19.19
CA ASP A 12 6.44 9.69 -18.23
C ASP A 12 5.85 10.26 -16.92
N TYR A 13 5.43 9.36 -16.03
CA TYR A 13 4.93 9.69 -14.71
C TYR A 13 5.96 10.37 -13.80
N VAL A 14 7.27 10.20 -14.02
CA VAL A 14 8.29 10.92 -13.24
C VAL A 14 8.26 12.40 -13.60
N SER A 15 8.19 12.73 -14.89
CA SER A 15 8.01 14.11 -15.33
C SER A 15 6.66 14.69 -14.86
N GLN A 16 5.58 13.91 -14.93
CA GLN A 16 4.28 14.35 -14.40
C GLN A 16 4.32 14.59 -12.89
N LEU A 17 5.00 13.74 -12.13
CA LEU A 17 5.18 13.91 -10.69
C LEU A 17 5.97 15.19 -10.39
N ALA A 18 7.05 15.43 -11.13
CA ALA A 18 7.84 16.64 -11.02
C ALA A 18 6.98 17.88 -11.31
N THR A 19 6.26 17.90 -12.44
CA THR A 19 5.35 18.99 -12.82
C THR A 19 4.25 19.20 -11.79
N TYR A 20 3.59 18.12 -11.36
CA TYR A 20 2.52 18.13 -10.36
C TYR A 20 2.99 18.84 -9.08
N PHE A 21 4.18 18.53 -8.58
CA PHE A 21 4.68 19.16 -7.35
C PHE A 21 5.29 20.54 -7.53
N THR A 22 5.75 20.90 -8.73
CA THR A 22 6.18 22.28 -9.00
C THR A 22 5.01 23.24 -9.20
N GLU A 23 3.86 22.77 -9.70
CA GLU A 23 2.75 23.61 -10.13
C GLU A 23 1.50 23.54 -9.23
N ASP A 24 1.30 22.48 -8.44
CA ASP A 24 0.06 22.30 -7.66
C ASP A 24 0.02 23.16 -6.36
N PRO A 25 -0.99 24.06 -6.21
CA PRO A 25 -1.21 24.83 -4.98
C PRO A 25 -1.43 23.98 -3.71
N LEU A 26 -1.87 22.73 -3.85
CA LEU A 26 -2.04 21.77 -2.76
C LEU A 26 -0.68 21.41 -2.14
N PHE A 27 0.40 21.39 -2.94
CA PHE A 27 1.76 21.18 -2.43
C PHE A 27 2.28 22.41 -1.67
N ALA A 28 2.00 23.61 -2.17
CA ALA A 28 2.27 24.86 -1.43
C ALA A 28 1.53 24.91 -0.07
N ARG A 29 0.38 24.24 0.07
CA ARG A 29 -0.34 24.09 1.35
C ARG A 29 0.27 23.01 2.24
N LEU A 30 0.81 21.93 1.66
CA LEU A 30 1.56 20.91 2.39
C LEU A 30 2.87 21.47 2.96
N GLU A 31 3.44 22.53 2.37
CA GLU A 31 4.61 23.22 2.92
C GLU A 31 4.43 23.72 4.36
N GLN A 32 3.18 23.96 4.77
CA GLN A 32 2.82 24.47 6.10
C GLN A 32 2.52 23.35 7.11
N GLN A 33 2.55 22.08 6.71
CA GLN A 33 2.22 20.94 7.56
C GLN A 33 3.47 20.12 7.93
N PRO A 34 3.57 19.57 9.15
CA PRO A 34 4.70 18.73 9.59
C PRO A 34 4.88 17.46 8.73
N GLU A 35 3.83 17.03 8.04
CA GLU A 35 3.80 15.90 7.09
C GLU A 35 4.69 16.12 5.86
N ARG A 36 5.12 17.36 5.61
CA ARG A 36 6.08 17.75 4.57
C ARG A 36 7.38 16.96 4.64
N PHE A 37 7.88 16.66 5.84
CA PHE A 37 9.22 16.08 5.97
C PHE A 37 9.31 14.67 5.36
N GLU A 38 8.32 13.81 5.63
CA GLU A 38 8.33 12.43 5.14
C GLU A 38 7.89 12.34 3.67
N VAL A 39 6.85 13.10 3.29
CA VAL A 39 6.38 13.16 1.89
C VAL A 39 7.42 13.81 0.99
N GLY A 40 8.01 14.92 1.42
CA GLY A 40 9.09 15.60 0.70
C GLY A 40 10.31 14.70 0.55
N ARG A 41 10.70 13.94 1.57
CA ARG A 41 11.79 12.96 1.47
C ARG A 41 11.50 11.85 0.45
N LEU A 42 10.26 11.35 0.43
CA LEU A 42 9.85 10.30 -0.51
C LEU A 42 9.80 10.82 -1.95
N ILE A 43 9.28 12.03 -2.14
CA ILE A 43 9.26 12.69 -3.45
C ILE A 43 10.69 12.98 -3.90
N ASP A 44 11.54 13.52 -3.02
CA ASP A 44 12.94 13.78 -3.32
C ASP A 44 13.69 12.49 -3.69
N SER A 45 13.41 11.35 -3.04
CA SER A 45 14.03 10.06 -3.39
C SER A 45 13.58 9.47 -4.72
N ILE A 46 12.41 9.88 -5.21
CA ILE A 46 11.85 9.41 -6.48
C ILE A 46 12.15 10.39 -7.63
N VAL A 47 12.13 11.70 -7.37
CA VAL A 47 12.25 12.78 -8.35
C VAL A 47 13.68 13.32 -8.45
N LEU A 48 14.39 13.51 -7.34
CA LEU A 48 15.69 14.19 -7.34
C LEU A 48 16.85 13.20 -7.45
N ILE A 49 17.36 13.05 -8.67
CA ILE A 49 18.69 12.47 -8.91
C ILE A 49 19.75 13.50 -8.46
N GLY A 50 20.69 13.09 -7.60
CA GLY A 50 21.98 13.79 -7.46
C GLY A 50 22.13 14.83 -6.34
N HIS A 51 21.20 14.93 -5.39
CA HIS A 51 21.38 15.76 -4.20
C HIS A 51 21.94 14.96 -2.99
N GLU A 52 23.03 14.21 -3.21
CA GLU A 52 23.73 13.45 -2.16
C GLU A 52 24.12 14.30 -0.95
N GLU A 53 24.39 15.60 -1.16
CA GLU A 53 24.89 16.48 -0.10
C GLU A 53 23.83 16.92 0.90
N ARG A 54 22.53 16.88 0.58
CA ARG A 54 21.48 17.48 1.42
C ARG A 54 20.94 16.57 2.52
N TYR A 55 21.15 15.26 2.44
CA TYR A 55 20.49 14.32 3.36
C TYR A 55 21.50 13.37 4.05
N LYS A 56 22.31 13.93 4.96
CA LYS A 56 22.98 13.15 6.02
C LYS A 56 22.10 13.11 7.26
N ILE A 57 21.09 12.24 7.26
CA ILE A 57 20.30 11.98 8.47
C ILE A 57 20.93 10.78 9.19
N ALA A 58 21.36 10.97 10.44
CA ALA A 58 21.94 9.93 11.30
C ALA A 58 23.21 9.24 10.78
N GLY A 59 24.01 9.92 9.94
CA GLY A 59 25.30 9.40 9.47
C GLY A 59 25.23 8.25 8.45
N ARG A 60 24.04 7.93 7.93
CA ARG A 60 23.89 6.99 6.81
C ARG A 60 23.86 7.78 5.49
N PRO A 61 24.59 7.35 4.45
CA PRO A 61 24.44 7.94 3.13
C PRO A 61 23.01 7.74 2.65
N TRP A 62 22.42 8.81 2.11
CA TRP A 62 21.14 8.76 1.42
C TRP A 62 21.24 7.80 0.24
N ARG A 63 20.18 7.02 -0.02
CA ARG A 63 20.16 5.99 -1.06
C ARG A 63 19.07 6.34 -2.08
N PRO A 64 19.41 6.46 -3.38
CA PRO A 64 18.41 6.76 -4.39
C PRO A 64 17.44 5.59 -4.56
N TYR A 65 16.19 5.85 -4.89
CA TYR A 65 15.22 4.78 -5.12
C TYR A 65 15.65 3.88 -6.31
N VAL A 66 15.34 2.58 -6.23
CA VAL A 66 15.67 1.58 -7.27
C VAL A 66 15.19 2.07 -8.63
N VAL A 67 16.13 2.30 -9.57
CA VAL A 67 15.85 2.95 -10.87
C VAL A 67 14.71 2.25 -11.60
N ALA A 68 14.72 0.92 -11.62
CA ALA A 68 13.71 0.12 -12.32
C ALA A 68 12.29 0.25 -11.73
N LEU A 69 12.15 0.76 -10.50
CA LEU A 69 10.86 0.94 -9.82
C LEU A 69 10.40 2.40 -9.77
N ARG A 70 11.21 3.37 -10.24
CA ARG A 70 10.90 4.80 -10.16
C ARG A 70 9.56 5.16 -10.79
N GLN A 71 9.30 4.64 -11.99
CA GLN A 71 8.05 4.90 -12.70
C GLN A 71 6.83 4.47 -11.89
N THR A 72 6.87 3.22 -11.40
CA THR A 72 5.78 2.67 -10.60
C THR A 72 5.62 3.39 -9.26
N ALA A 73 6.73 3.84 -8.65
CA ALA A 73 6.66 4.66 -7.44
C ALA A 73 6.05 6.03 -7.72
N ALA A 74 6.38 6.66 -8.85
CA ALA A 74 5.78 7.92 -9.26
C ALA A 74 4.27 7.79 -9.54
N GLU A 75 3.87 6.76 -10.28
CA GLU A 75 2.45 6.41 -10.50
C GLU A 75 1.69 6.28 -9.19
N TYR A 76 2.25 5.55 -8.23
CA TYR A 76 1.62 5.32 -6.94
C TYR A 76 1.53 6.59 -6.10
N ILE A 77 2.54 7.47 -6.13
CA ILE A 77 2.46 8.75 -5.43
C ILE A 77 1.42 9.67 -6.08
N LEU A 78 1.36 9.72 -7.42
CA LEU A 78 0.30 10.45 -8.12
C LEU A 78 -1.08 9.92 -7.75
N PHE A 79 -1.28 8.60 -7.80
CA PHE A 79 -2.52 7.96 -7.34
C PHE A 79 -2.87 8.38 -5.91
N PHE A 80 -1.90 8.35 -4.99
CA PHE A 80 -2.11 8.72 -3.61
C PHE A 80 -2.62 10.17 -3.49
N PHE A 81 -1.98 11.13 -4.16
CA PHE A 81 -2.36 12.55 -4.04
C PHE A 81 -3.59 12.94 -4.84
N GLN A 82 -3.81 12.34 -6.01
CA GLN A 82 -4.89 12.72 -6.93
C GLN A 82 -6.19 11.97 -6.65
N GLU A 83 -6.13 10.72 -6.16
CA GLU A 83 -7.31 9.88 -6.00
C GLU A 83 -7.56 9.54 -4.51
N LEU A 84 -6.59 8.91 -3.85
CA LEU A 84 -6.79 8.36 -2.51
C LEU A 84 -6.92 9.43 -1.42
N TYR A 85 -6.00 10.39 -1.38
CA TYR A 85 -5.98 11.43 -0.35
C TYR A 85 -7.21 12.35 -0.38
N PRO A 86 -7.67 12.83 -1.55
CA PRO A 86 -8.92 13.58 -1.65
C PRO A 86 -10.12 12.76 -1.18
N TYR A 87 -10.17 11.47 -1.53
CA TYR A 87 -11.24 10.57 -1.07
C TYR A 87 -11.28 10.44 0.45
N LEU A 88 -10.13 10.19 1.08
CA LEU A 88 -10.00 10.10 2.54
C LEU A 88 -10.35 11.41 3.25
N LYS A 89 -10.12 12.56 2.61
CA LYS A 89 -10.50 13.88 3.14
C LYS A 89 -11.95 14.25 2.91
N SER A 90 -12.63 13.65 1.94
CA SER A 90 -13.99 14.02 1.60
C SER A 90 -14.93 13.85 2.82
N PRO A 91 -15.84 14.80 3.08
CA PRO A 91 -16.88 14.64 4.09
C PRO A 91 -18.00 13.70 3.62
N THR A 92 -18.05 13.36 2.33
CA THR A 92 -19.11 12.55 1.72
C THR A 92 -18.82 11.05 1.68
N THR A 93 -17.68 10.60 2.22
CA THR A 93 -17.41 9.17 2.39
C THR A 93 -18.46 8.60 3.33
N LYS A 94 -19.36 7.76 2.79
CA LYS A 94 -20.62 7.32 3.41
C LYS A 94 -20.47 6.65 4.78
N ASN A 95 -19.24 6.34 5.19
CA ASN A 95 -18.94 5.51 6.36
C ASN A 95 -18.15 6.22 7.46
N ARG A 96 -18.08 7.56 7.47
CA ARG A 96 -17.47 8.31 8.57
C ARG A 96 -18.46 8.43 9.73
N THR A 97 -18.47 7.44 10.62
CA THR A 97 -19.24 7.52 11.87
C THR A 97 -18.69 8.60 12.78
N CYS A 98 -19.52 9.10 13.70
CA CYS A 98 -19.07 10.05 14.70
C CYS A 98 -17.99 9.42 15.61
N GLU A 99 -18.07 8.11 15.84
CA GLU A 99 -17.05 7.33 16.53
C GLU A 99 -15.74 7.28 15.76
N MET A 100 -15.77 7.10 14.43
CA MET A 100 -14.57 7.12 13.60
C MET A 100 -13.98 8.53 13.54
N GLU A 101 -14.80 9.57 13.39
CA GLU A 101 -14.33 10.96 13.48
C GLU A 101 -13.72 11.27 14.84
N SER A 102 -14.36 10.80 15.92
CA SER A 102 -13.85 10.92 17.27
C SER A 102 -12.55 10.15 17.45
N LEU A 103 -12.46 8.93 16.91
CA LEU A 103 -11.25 8.12 16.94
C LEU A 103 -10.14 8.86 16.21
N LEU A 104 -10.36 9.23 14.93
CA LEU A 104 -9.45 10.02 14.10
C LEU A 104 -9.05 11.33 14.80
N SER A 105 -9.97 12.05 15.44
CA SER A 105 -9.69 13.30 16.16
C SER A 105 -8.92 13.09 17.47
N THR A 106 -9.22 12.05 18.23
CA THR A 106 -8.51 11.73 19.50
C THR A 106 -7.09 11.26 19.20
N ILE A 107 -6.93 10.58 18.07
CA ILE A 107 -5.68 10.13 17.46
C ILE A 107 -4.86 11.29 16.84
N THR A 108 -5.50 12.39 16.45
CA THR A 108 -4.83 13.57 15.86
C THR A 108 -3.96 14.36 16.83
N SER A 109 -3.91 14.00 18.12
CA SER A 109 -3.00 14.64 19.08
C SER A 109 -1.50 14.30 18.87
N GLY A 110 -1.13 13.61 17.79
CA GLY A 110 0.23 13.68 17.25
C GLY A 110 0.79 12.46 16.51
N TYR A 111 0.16 11.27 16.54
CA TYR A 111 0.84 10.05 16.06
C TYR A 111 0.03 9.10 15.17
N VAL A 112 -1.31 9.04 15.27
CA VAL A 112 -2.07 7.95 14.61
C VAL A 112 -2.84 8.43 13.36
N ARG A 113 -3.07 9.74 13.16
CA ARG A 113 -3.59 10.29 11.88
C ARG A 113 -2.61 10.05 10.74
N ILE A 114 -1.34 10.01 11.11
CA ILE A 114 -0.21 9.60 10.30
C ILE A 114 -0.40 8.12 9.92
N GLN A 115 -0.78 7.20 10.80
CA GLN A 115 -0.78 5.76 10.48
C GLN A 115 -1.67 5.36 9.28
N TYR A 116 -2.90 5.84 9.15
CA TYR A 116 -3.79 5.43 8.05
C TYR A 116 -3.34 5.95 6.68
N THR A 117 -3.06 7.25 6.62
CA THR A 117 -2.49 7.91 5.45
C THR A 117 -1.09 7.37 5.13
N CYS A 118 -0.33 7.02 6.16
CA CYS A 118 1.04 6.57 6.01
C CYS A 118 1.16 5.09 5.76
N VAL A 119 0.18 4.21 6.00
CA VAL A 119 0.32 2.80 5.54
C VAL A 119 0.57 2.78 4.04
N TRP A 120 -0.17 3.59 3.28
CA TRP A 120 0.02 3.73 1.84
C TRP A 120 1.39 4.36 1.51
N LEU A 121 1.83 5.42 2.19
CA LEU A 121 3.16 5.99 1.94
C LEU A 121 4.31 5.06 2.38
N TYR A 122 4.16 4.36 3.51
CA TYR A 122 5.12 3.41 4.05
C TYR A 122 5.24 2.16 3.17
N THR A 123 4.18 1.79 2.44
CA THR A 123 4.20 0.66 1.50
C THR A 123 5.34 0.81 0.49
N ILE A 124 5.60 2.01 -0.03
CA ILE A 124 6.76 2.27 -0.90
C ILE A 124 8.07 2.27 -0.09
N SER A 125 8.07 2.81 1.13
CA SER A 125 9.28 2.85 1.96
C SER A 125 9.82 1.45 2.32
N GLU A 126 8.97 0.43 2.39
CA GLU A 126 9.39 -0.98 2.60
C GLU A 126 10.24 -1.51 1.45
N VAL A 127 10.14 -0.88 0.28
CA VAL A 127 10.93 -1.23 -0.89
C VAL A 127 12.31 -0.56 -0.86
N ASP A 128 12.62 0.30 0.11
CA ASP A 128 13.76 1.21 -0.05
C ASP A 128 15.12 0.61 0.35
N ALA A 129 15.43 0.52 1.64
CA ALA A 129 16.82 0.31 2.07
C ALA A 129 17.45 -1.03 1.64
N SER A 130 16.78 -2.16 1.91
CA SER A 130 17.31 -3.49 1.62
C SER A 130 17.24 -3.83 0.13
N THR A 131 16.18 -3.38 -0.55
CA THR A 131 16.03 -3.63 -1.99
C THR A 131 17.05 -2.82 -2.77
N HIS A 132 17.29 -1.56 -2.41
CA HIS A 132 18.31 -0.72 -3.02
C HIS A 132 19.70 -1.34 -2.86
N GLU A 133 20.08 -1.79 -1.65
CA GLU A 133 21.33 -2.50 -1.42
C GLU A 133 21.53 -3.69 -2.36
N ARG A 134 20.48 -4.50 -2.55
CA ARG A 134 20.54 -5.65 -3.46
C ARG A 134 20.60 -5.24 -4.91
N TRP A 135 19.90 -4.18 -5.29
CA TRP A 135 19.91 -3.65 -6.65
C TRP A 135 21.32 -3.21 -7.04
N GLU A 136 21.96 -2.38 -6.21
CA GLU A 136 23.33 -1.91 -6.43
C GLU A 136 24.35 -3.07 -6.44
N ALA A 137 24.12 -4.09 -5.61
CA ALA A 137 24.95 -5.29 -5.59
C ALA A 137 24.68 -6.27 -6.76
N GLY A 138 23.73 -5.98 -7.66
CA GLY A 138 23.33 -6.89 -8.74
C GLY A 138 22.66 -8.18 -8.24
N LEU A 139 22.16 -8.19 -7.00
CA LEU A 139 21.50 -9.33 -6.36
C LEU A 139 19.98 -9.34 -6.54
N MET A 140 19.41 -8.30 -7.16
CA MET A 140 17.99 -8.19 -7.44
C MET A 140 17.70 -8.63 -8.87
N ARG A 141 16.86 -9.66 -9.03
CA ARG A 141 16.43 -10.17 -10.34
C ARG A 141 15.35 -9.30 -10.97
N ILE A 142 15.26 -9.31 -12.29
CA ILE A 142 14.25 -8.53 -13.02
C ILE A 142 12.83 -9.04 -12.74
N GLU A 143 12.67 -10.34 -12.47
CA GLU A 143 11.41 -10.96 -12.10
C GLU A 143 10.92 -10.44 -10.73
N GLN A 144 11.83 -10.28 -9.77
CA GLN A 144 11.52 -9.69 -8.47
C GLN A 144 11.07 -8.23 -8.61
N VAL A 145 11.74 -7.44 -9.47
CA VAL A 145 11.29 -6.09 -9.83
C VAL A 145 9.89 -6.14 -10.44
N GLY A 146 9.66 -7.06 -11.39
CA GLY A 146 8.35 -7.26 -12.03
C GLY A 146 7.24 -7.58 -11.02
N LEU A 147 7.50 -8.43 -10.03
CA LEU A 147 6.53 -8.74 -8.98
C LEU A 147 6.20 -7.52 -8.13
N ILE A 148 7.21 -6.75 -7.71
CA ILE A 148 6.99 -5.52 -6.94
C ILE A 148 6.11 -4.55 -7.73
N LYS A 149 6.37 -4.39 -9.04
CA LYS A 149 5.52 -3.55 -9.90
C LYS A 149 4.07 -4.01 -9.93
N GLN A 150 3.84 -5.31 -10.11
CA GLN A 150 2.49 -5.86 -10.15
C GLN A 150 1.75 -5.75 -8.82
N ILE A 151 2.46 -5.92 -7.70
CA ILE A 151 1.87 -5.75 -6.36
C ILE A 151 1.42 -4.30 -6.15
N ILE A 152 2.28 -3.32 -6.48
CA ILE A 152 1.95 -1.90 -6.34
C ILE A 152 0.77 -1.53 -7.25
N LYS A 153 0.76 -2.01 -8.49
CA LYS A 153 -0.36 -1.78 -9.43
C LYS A 153 -1.66 -2.38 -8.93
N ALA A 154 -1.64 -3.65 -8.51
CA ALA A 154 -2.81 -4.32 -7.95
C ALA A 154 -3.35 -3.60 -6.71
N ALA A 155 -2.48 -3.05 -5.86
CA ALA A 155 -2.89 -2.27 -4.69
C ALA A 155 -3.62 -0.97 -5.07
N MET A 156 -3.13 -0.26 -6.09
CA MET A 156 -3.84 0.93 -6.61
C MET A 156 -5.20 0.54 -7.20
N ASP A 157 -5.26 -0.55 -7.96
CA ASP A 157 -6.51 -1.01 -8.59
C ASP A 157 -7.53 -1.49 -7.53
N GLU A 158 -7.08 -2.19 -6.49
CA GLU A 158 -7.91 -2.57 -5.34
C GLU A 158 -8.44 -1.34 -4.60
N ALA A 159 -7.58 -0.35 -4.31
CA ALA A 159 -8.01 0.89 -3.67
C ALA A 159 -9.01 1.67 -4.53
N ARG A 160 -8.81 1.75 -5.85
CA ARG A 160 -9.78 2.34 -6.78
C ARG A 160 -11.12 1.61 -6.77
N ALA A 161 -11.11 0.28 -6.71
CA ALA A 161 -12.33 -0.50 -6.61
C ALA A 161 -13.08 -0.19 -5.31
N ILE A 162 -12.37 -0.16 -4.18
CA ILE A 162 -12.93 0.20 -2.86
C ILE A 162 -13.53 1.62 -2.91
N ILE A 163 -12.81 2.60 -3.47
CA ILE A 163 -13.27 3.98 -3.65
C ILE A 163 -14.58 4.03 -4.45
N ARG A 164 -14.64 3.34 -5.60
CA ARG A 164 -15.83 3.31 -6.48
C ARG A 164 -17.04 2.68 -5.81
N LEU A 165 -16.82 1.64 -5.00
CA LEU A 165 -17.87 0.98 -4.23
C LEU A 165 -18.30 1.79 -2.99
N GLY A 166 -17.60 2.89 -2.67
CA GLY A 166 -17.90 3.70 -1.51
C GLY A 166 -17.45 3.06 -0.20
N GLY A 167 -16.39 2.24 -0.22
CA GLY A 167 -15.83 1.60 0.96
C GLY A 167 -15.26 2.59 1.99
N GLY A 168 -15.14 2.14 3.23
CA GLY A 168 -14.63 2.95 4.33
C GLY A 168 -13.10 3.13 4.32
N VAL A 169 -12.61 3.87 5.31
CA VAL A 169 -11.17 4.00 5.56
C VAL A 169 -10.58 2.68 6.02
N GLU A 170 -11.38 1.81 6.62
CA GLU A 170 -11.02 0.50 7.15
C GLU A 170 -10.65 -0.47 6.02
N GLU A 171 -11.47 -0.59 4.99
CA GLU A 171 -11.17 -1.42 3.82
C GLU A 171 -9.91 -0.93 3.10
N LEU A 172 -9.77 0.38 2.92
CA LEU A 172 -8.56 0.97 2.35
C LEU A 172 -7.33 0.72 3.22
N THR A 173 -7.48 0.75 4.55
CA THR A 173 -6.38 0.48 5.48
C THR A 173 -5.96 -0.98 5.42
N GLU A 174 -6.92 -1.90 5.36
CA GLU A 174 -6.67 -3.34 5.23
C GLU A 174 -5.98 -3.69 3.92
N ALA A 175 -6.44 -3.11 2.80
CA ALA A 175 -5.80 -3.26 1.50
C ALA A 175 -4.35 -2.76 1.55
N GLY A 176 -4.12 -1.59 2.17
CA GLY A 176 -2.78 -1.03 2.37
C GLY A 176 -1.87 -1.94 3.21
N TRP A 177 -2.36 -2.47 4.34
CA TRP A 177 -1.59 -3.40 5.17
C TRP A 177 -1.28 -4.72 4.46
N SER A 178 -2.25 -5.27 3.75
CA SER A 178 -2.09 -6.50 2.97
C SER A 178 -1.02 -6.32 1.91
N THR A 179 -1.06 -5.20 1.19
CA THR A 179 -0.05 -4.81 0.21
C THR A 179 1.33 -4.68 0.85
N ARG A 180 1.43 -3.96 1.98
CA ARG A 180 2.69 -3.80 2.72
C ARG A 180 3.28 -5.15 3.14
N HIS A 181 2.47 -6.06 3.67
CA HIS A 181 2.93 -7.40 4.07
C HIS A 181 3.42 -8.22 2.88
N LEU A 182 2.73 -8.13 1.75
CA LEU A 182 3.15 -8.81 0.52
C LEU A 182 4.46 -8.24 -0.01
N LEU A 183 4.61 -6.91 -0.02
CA LEU A 183 5.89 -6.25 -0.37
C LEU A 183 7.01 -6.69 0.56
N ALA A 184 6.80 -6.63 1.87
CA ALA A 184 7.79 -7.07 2.86
C ALA A 184 8.20 -8.53 2.65
N PHE A 185 7.28 -9.40 2.25
CA PHE A 185 7.59 -10.78 1.90
C PHE A 185 8.48 -10.87 0.65
N VAL A 186 8.08 -10.23 -0.46
CA VAL A 186 8.82 -10.33 -1.74
C VAL A 186 10.14 -9.56 -1.71
N THR A 187 10.28 -8.51 -0.91
CA THR A 187 11.55 -7.78 -0.70
C THR A 187 12.41 -8.42 0.38
N SER A 188 11.89 -9.38 1.14
CA SER A 188 12.66 -10.05 2.20
C SER A 188 13.91 -10.74 1.68
N ASN A 189 14.94 -10.78 2.52
CA ASN A 189 16.16 -11.55 2.24
C ASN A 189 15.93 -13.07 2.14
N ARG A 190 14.77 -13.56 2.59
CA ARG A 190 14.39 -14.98 2.57
C ARG A 190 13.71 -15.39 1.28
N PHE A 191 13.12 -14.45 0.55
CA PHE A 191 12.50 -14.71 -0.74
C PHE A 191 13.55 -14.64 -1.85
N ARG A 192 14.16 -15.80 -2.17
CA ARG A 192 15.26 -15.92 -3.17
C ARG A 192 15.00 -16.96 -4.26
N SER A 193 13.78 -17.44 -4.43
CA SER A 193 13.48 -18.49 -5.41
C SER A 193 13.07 -17.91 -6.77
N GLU A 194 14.00 -17.90 -7.73
CA GLU A 194 13.74 -17.47 -9.13
C GLU A 194 12.58 -18.22 -9.75
N ARG A 195 12.55 -19.55 -9.57
CA ARG A 195 11.48 -20.40 -10.08
C ARG A 195 10.12 -20.00 -9.53
N LEU A 196 10.06 -19.60 -8.26
CA LEU A 196 8.82 -19.13 -7.65
C LEU A 196 8.44 -17.74 -8.18
N GLU A 197 9.42 -16.86 -8.37
CA GLU A 197 9.19 -15.53 -8.96
C GLU A 197 8.58 -15.62 -10.36
N ILE A 198 9.19 -16.43 -11.24
CA ILE A 198 8.69 -16.69 -12.60
C ILE A 198 7.30 -17.33 -12.56
N LEU A 199 7.10 -18.30 -11.67
CA LEU A 199 5.79 -18.95 -11.53
C LEU A 199 4.71 -17.95 -11.14
N LEU A 200 4.98 -17.09 -10.15
CA LEU A 200 4.04 -16.06 -9.71
C LEU A 200 3.74 -15.06 -10.84
N LEU A 201 4.76 -14.57 -11.55
CA LEU A 201 4.56 -13.68 -12.70
C LEU A 201 3.73 -14.32 -13.81
N ARG A 202 3.98 -15.59 -14.13
CA ARG A 202 3.17 -16.33 -15.10
C ARG A 202 1.74 -16.47 -14.61
N CYS A 203 1.53 -16.89 -13.36
CA CYS A 203 0.20 -16.98 -12.79
C CYS A 203 -0.55 -15.64 -12.87
N LEU A 204 0.11 -14.52 -12.55
CA LEU A 204 -0.48 -13.18 -12.62
C LEU A 204 -0.74 -12.69 -14.07
N GLY A 205 -0.03 -13.23 -15.05
CA GLY A 205 -0.18 -12.87 -16.47
C GLY A 205 -1.10 -13.78 -17.28
N HIS A 206 -1.67 -14.83 -16.69
CA HIS A 206 -2.60 -15.72 -17.35
C HIS A 206 -4.05 -15.25 -17.14
N ASP A 207 -4.82 -15.15 -18.22
CA ASP A 207 -6.25 -14.81 -18.15
C ASP A 207 -7.11 -15.97 -17.61
N ASP A 208 -6.58 -17.20 -17.66
CA ASP A 208 -7.28 -18.44 -17.27
C ASP A 208 -7.25 -18.74 -15.76
N ILE A 209 -6.97 -17.74 -14.90
CA ILE A 209 -7.03 -17.94 -13.46
C ILE A 209 -8.49 -18.22 -13.06
N ASN A 210 -8.70 -19.36 -12.40
CA ASN A 210 -9.99 -19.68 -11.83
C ASN A 210 -10.26 -18.81 -10.58
N TRP A 211 -10.78 -17.60 -10.80
CA TRP A 211 -11.11 -16.64 -9.74
C TRP A 211 -12.08 -17.22 -8.70
N LYS A 212 -12.95 -18.17 -9.07
CA LYS A 212 -13.82 -18.86 -8.10
C LYS A 212 -13.03 -19.63 -7.04
N VAL A 213 -11.90 -20.23 -7.41
CA VAL A 213 -11.01 -20.92 -6.47
C VAL A 213 -10.29 -19.91 -5.59
N VAL A 214 -9.79 -18.82 -6.17
CA VAL A 214 -9.14 -17.73 -5.42
C VAL A 214 -10.09 -17.17 -4.36
N ASP A 215 -11.33 -16.87 -4.75
CA ASP A 215 -12.37 -16.39 -3.84
C ASP A 215 -12.73 -17.42 -2.77
N GLY A 216 -12.79 -18.70 -3.15
CA GLY A 216 -13.02 -19.81 -2.22
C GLY A 216 -11.94 -19.89 -1.16
N VAL A 217 -10.67 -19.80 -1.55
CA VAL A 217 -9.52 -19.78 -0.62
C VAL A 217 -9.57 -18.53 0.26
N ARG A 218 -9.83 -17.35 -0.31
CA ARG A 218 -9.95 -16.10 0.45
C ARG A 218 -11.04 -16.19 1.52
N ARG A 219 -12.24 -16.69 1.16
CA ARG A 219 -13.35 -16.91 2.10
C ARG A 219 -13.00 -17.93 3.18
N ALA A 220 -12.41 -19.07 2.80
CA ALA A 220 -12.02 -20.11 3.76
C ALA A 220 -10.97 -19.61 4.76
N THR A 221 -9.94 -18.89 4.29
CA THR A 221 -8.93 -18.24 5.15
C THR A 221 -9.59 -17.25 6.10
N ARG A 222 -10.49 -16.40 5.59
CA ARG A 222 -11.22 -15.43 6.42
C ARG A 222 -12.05 -16.11 7.51
N MET A 223 -12.80 -17.16 7.17
CA MET A 223 -13.59 -17.92 8.13
C MET A 223 -12.71 -18.59 9.20
N HIS A 224 -11.58 -19.15 8.78
CA HIS A 224 -10.59 -19.74 9.68
C HIS A 224 -10.02 -18.70 10.65
N ASP A 225 -9.59 -17.53 10.15
CA ASP A 225 -9.05 -16.45 10.97
C ASP A 225 -10.08 -15.96 11.99
N ILE A 226 -11.33 -15.77 11.58
CA ILE A 226 -12.44 -15.40 12.48
C ILE A 226 -12.62 -16.46 13.58
N SER A 227 -12.59 -17.75 13.22
CA SER A 227 -12.73 -18.84 14.19
C SER A 227 -11.60 -18.83 15.23
N VAL A 228 -10.34 -18.73 14.78
CA VAL A 228 -9.16 -18.67 15.65
C VAL A 228 -9.21 -17.46 16.58
N ILE A 229 -9.67 -16.32 16.07
CA ILE A 229 -9.82 -15.10 16.86
C ILE A 229 -10.91 -15.28 17.93
N ASN A 230 -12.08 -15.79 17.56
CA ASN A 230 -13.19 -16.01 18.49
C ASN A 230 -12.80 -16.96 19.62
N GLU A 231 -12.10 -18.05 19.30
CA GLU A 231 -11.55 -18.98 20.29
C GLU A 231 -10.61 -18.26 21.27
N LYS A 232 -9.68 -17.45 20.75
CA LYS A 232 -8.73 -16.68 21.58
C LYS A 232 -9.42 -15.63 22.47
N LEU A 233 -10.48 -15.00 21.97
CA LEU A 233 -11.26 -14.02 22.74
C LEU A 233 -12.05 -14.69 23.85
N GLN A 234 -12.65 -15.85 23.60
CA GLN A 234 -13.41 -16.62 24.61
C GLN A 234 -12.52 -17.09 25.77
N HIS A 235 -11.24 -17.37 25.51
CA HIS A 235 -10.31 -17.87 26.53
C HIS A 235 -9.55 -16.79 27.31
N ARG A 236 -9.75 -15.49 27.04
CA ARG A 236 -9.08 -14.39 27.78
C ARG A 236 -10.08 -13.38 28.36
N ASN A 237 -10.28 -13.41 29.68
CA ASN A 237 -11.07 -12.45 30.48
C ASN A 237 -10.44 -11.03 30.58
N GLY A 238 -9.90 -10.51 29.48
CA GLY A 238 -9.18 -9.24 29.46
C GLY A 238 -8.13 -9.26 28.37
N PHE A 239 -8.54 -8.96 27.15
CA PHE A 239 -7.62 -8.87 26.03
C PHE A 239 -6.90 -7.52 26.09
N GLN A 240 -5.70 -7.49 26.67
CA GLN A 240 -4.79 -6.36 26.54
C GLN A 240 -4.03 -6.52 25.22
N ILE A 241 -4.31 -5.63 24.27
CA ILE A 241 -3.57 -5.55 23.00
C ILE A 241 -2.19 -4.98 23.35
N ASP A 242 -1.18 -5.83 23.38
CA ASP A 242 0.20 -5.37 23.53
C ASP A 242 0.70 -4.88 22.16
N ILE A 243 0.55 -3.57 21.92
CA ILE A 243 0.85 -2.91 20.64
C ILE A 243 2.37 -2.81 20.42
N TYR A 244 3.21 -2.99 21.45
CA TYR A 244 4.60 -2.52 21.42
C TYR A 244 5.68 -3.60 21.56
N GLY A 245 5.36 -4.88 21.69
CA GLY A 245 6.39 -5.92 21.78
C GLY A 245 5.91 -7.31 21.45
N ASN A 246 6.28 -7.81 20.27
CA ASN A 246 6.06 -9.17 19.76
C ASN A 246 4.67 -9.49 19.16
N SER A 247 4.59 -9.25 17.83
CA SER A 247 3.81 -10.03 16.86
C SER A 247 2.30 -10.19 17.12
N ILE A 248 1.53 -9.12 16.88
CA ILE A 248 0.13 -9.29 16.46
C ILE A 248 0.13 -9.43 14.94
N ARG A 249 0.12 -10.68 14.46
CA ARG A 249 -0.21 -11.04 13.07
C ARG A 249 -1.71 -11.26 12.94
N TYR A 250 -2.51 -10.21 13.06
CA TYR A 250 -3.90 -10.27 12.63
C TYR A 250 -4.25 -8.94 11.97
N SER A 251 -4.10 -8.90 10.65
CA SER A 251 -4.29 -7.73 9.79
C SER A 251 -5.76 -7.39 9.52
N HIS A 252 -6.71 -8.02 10.22
CA HIS A 252 -8.13 -7.82 9.93
C HIS A 252 -8.73 -6.74 10.85
N TRP A 253 -9.15 -5.62 10.27
CA TRP A 253 -9.77 -4.47 10.97
C TRP A 253 -10.99 -4.84 11.83
N ARG A 254 -11.70 -5.95 11.53
CA ARG A 254 -12.77 -6.47 12.40
C ARG A 254 -12.28 -6.80 13.82
N TYR A 255 -10.99 -7.04 14.01
CA TYR A 255 -10.38 -7.19 15.32
C TYR A 255 -10.26 -5.85 16.08
N LEU A 256 -9.93 -4.77 15.36
CA LEU A 256 -9.86 -3.43 15.93
C LEU A 256 -11.27 -2.86 16.18
N TYR A 257 -12.26 -3.27 15.37
CA TYR A 257 -13.62 -2.75 15.40
C TYR A 257 -14.66 -3.89 15.24
N PRO A 258 -14.86 -4.75 16.26
CA PRO A 258 -15.76 -5.90 16.17
C PRO A 258 -17.26 -5.54 16.13
N SER A 259 -17.62 -4.29 16.43
CA SER A 259 -19.02 -3.82 16.44
C SER A 259 -19.53 -3.34 15.08
N THR A 260 -18.69 -3.31 14.04
CA THR A 260 -19.04 -2.70 12.76
C THR A 260 -19.50 -3.75 11.72
N THR A 261 -20.80 -3.73 11.35
CA THR A 261 -21.41 -4.49 10.24
C THR A 261 -21.12 -3.90 8.83
N TRP A 262 -20.03 -3.14 8.66
CA TRP A 262 -19.86 -2.13 7.59
C TRP A 262 -19.27 -2.65 6.27
N SER A 263 -18.96 -3.94 6.21
CA SER A 263 -18.31 -4.53 5.05
C SER A 263 -19.18 -4.38 3.81
N VAL A 264 -18.61 -3.84 2.73
CA VAL A 264 -19.21 -3.88 1.38
C VAL A 264 -19.45 -5.30 0.87
N ASP A 265 -18.96 -6.32 1.59
CA ASP A 265 -19.17 -7.73 1.32
C ASP A 265 -20.55 -8.25 1.79
N SER A 266 -21.54 -7.39 2.06
CA SER A 266 -22.88 -7.88 2.43
C SER A 266 -23.40 -8.79 1.31
N GLU A 267 -23.69 -10.05 1.65
CA GLU A 267 -24.10 -11.12 0.70
C GLU A 267 -25.29 -10.72 -0.18
N ASP A 268 -26.04 -9.70 0.22
CA ASP A 268 -27.22 -9.15 -0.47
C ASP A 268 -26.89 -8.34 -1.74
N GLY A 269 -25.61 -8.04 -2.02
CA GLY A 269 -25.19 -7.19 -3.14
C GLY A 269 -24.95 -7.91 -4.49
N TYR A 270 -24.79 -9.24 -4.48
CA TYR A 270 -24.71 -10.03 -5.72
C TYR A 270 -26.11 -10.49 -6.12
N GLY A 271 -26.91 -9.52 -6.60
CA GLY A 271 -28.16 -9.80 -7.30
C GLY A 271 -27.90 -10.79 -8.43
N SER A 272 -28.67 -11.87 -8.42
CA SER A 272 -28.68 -12.88 -9.48
C SER A 272 -29.43 -12.30 -10.67
N ASP A 273 -28.71 -11.59 -11.53
CA ASP A 273 -29.13 -11.30 -12.91
C ASP A 273 -28.37 -12.21 -13.88
#